data_AF-A0A661KRV8-F1
#
_entry.id   AF-A0A661KRV8-F1
#
_cell.length_a   1.000
_cell.length_b   1.000
_cell.length_c   1.000
_cell.angle_alpha   90.00
_cell.angle_beta   90.00
_cell.angle_gamma   90.00
#
_symmetry.space_group_name_H-M   'P 1'
#
loop_
_entity.id
_entity.type
_entity.pdbx_description
1 polymer ?
#
loop_
_entity_poly.entity_id
_entity_poly.type
_entity_poly.pdbx_seq_one_letter_code
_entity_poly.pdbx_strand_id
1 'polypeptide(L)'
;MPEVVWKNIVWKSAYGDLPIKDILTILKGYGPMEILAFEWPDLFKGELSISLDENGLKHITIFWLEILGEKKRGIGRFALAYLRKIFQSQVHVEDAGYFHVKNVTNDSLLFWIKMFEEGIIQSLVSDDIKINECSTYQELKEAKKRLISELKNNEKNE
;
A
#
# COMPACT_ATOMS: atom_id res chain seq x y z
N MET A 1 -6.50 -9.42 20.88
CA MET A 1 -5.29 -9.14 20.11
C MET A 1 -4.64 -7.87 20.63
N PRO A 2 -3.35 -7.88 21.00
CA PRO A 2 -2.64 -6.69 21.44
C PRO A 2 -2.56 -5.62 20.36
N GLU A 3 -2.59 -4.35 20.77
CA GLU A 3 -2.48 -3.19 19.87
C GLU A 3 -1.57 -2.12 20.47
N VAL A 4 -0.97 -1.32 19.58
CA VAL A 4 -0.09 -0.21 19.97
C VAL A 4 -0.45 1.03 19.15
N VAL A 5 -0.62 2.16 19.81
CA VAL A 5 -0.72 3.44 19.13
C VAL A 5 0.68 4.02 18.92
N TRP A 6 1.06 4.20 17.65
CA TRP A 6 2.31 4.85 17.27
C TRP A 6 2.08 5.76 16.07
N LYS A 7 2.48 7.03 16.21
CA LYS A 7 2.29 8.07 15.18
C LYS A 7 0.81 8.23 14.75
N ASN A 8 -0.10 8.24 15.72
CA ASN A 8 -1.57 8.33 15.53
C ASN A 8 -2.21 7.14 14.79
N ILE A 9 -1.44 6.09 14.51
CA ILE A 9 -1.91 4.88 13.88
C ILE A 9 -1.97 3.78 14.94
N VAL A 10 -3.08 3.06 14.98
CA VAL A 10 -3.25 1.82 15.73
C VAL A 10 -2.60 0.71 14.93
N TRP A 11 -1.64 0.01 15.55
CA TRP A 11 -0.91 -1.11 14.95
C TRP A 11 -1.23 -2.39 15.69
N LYS A 12 -1.42 -3.47 14.94
CA LYS A 12 -1.67 -4.81 15.47
C LYS A 12 -1.16 -5.85 14.48
N SER A 13 -1.07 -7.11 14.91
CA SER A 13 -0.82 -8.21 13.96
C SER A 13 -1.94 -8.26 12.92
N ALA A 14 -1.61 -8.44 11.64
CA ALA A 14 -2.65 -8.75 10.64
C ALA A 14 -3.17 -10.19 10.84
N TYR A 15 -2.27 -11.10 11.21
CA TYR A 15 -2.56 -12.53 11.39
C TYR A 15 -2.03 -13.04 12.73
N GLY A 16 -2.81 -13.85 13.44
CA GLY A 16 -2.43 -14.37 14.77
C GLY A 16 -2.29 -13.30 15.85
N ASP A 17 -1.65 -13.64 16.97
CA ASP A 17 -1.46 -12.73 18.11
C ASP A 17 0.03 -12.46 18.34
N LEU A 18 0.49 -11.25 17.98
CA LEU A 18 1.83 -10.77 18.31
C LEU A 18 1.82 -10.03 19.65
N PRO A 19 2.77 -10.32 20.56
CA PRO A 19 3.02 -9.49 21.74
C PRO A 19 3.35 -8.03 21.37
N ILE A 20 3.00 -7.10 22.26
CA ILE A 20 3.29 -5.64 22.09
C ILE A 20 4.77 -5.39 21.77
N LYS A 21 5.67 -6.12 22.44
CA LYS A 21 7.12 -6.00 22.22
C LYS A 21 7.51 -6.33 20.78
N ASP A 22 6.86 -7.33 20.18
CA ASP A 22 7.19 -7.81 18.84
C ASP A 22 6.62 -6.84 17.79
N ILE A 23 5.39 -6.35 17.99
CA ILE A 23 4.82 -5.26 17.17
C ILE A 23 5.77 -4.04 17.16
N LEU A 24 6.23 -3.58 18.33
CA LEU A 24 7.18 -2.47 18.43
C LEU A 24 8.53 -2.77 17.77
N THR A 25 8.97 -4.02 17.78
CA THR A 25 10.24 -4.45 17.18
C THR A 25 10.15 -4.44 15.65
N ILE A 26 9.04 -4.93 15.10
CA ILE A 26 8.73 -4.89 13.67
C ILE A 26 8.61 -3.44 13.18
N LEU A 27 7.89 -2.57 13.89
CA LEU A 27 7.81 -1.13 13.54
C LEU A 27 9.18 -0.43 13.51
N LYS A 28 10.13 -0.93 14.30
CA LYS A 28 11.51 -0.45 14.28
C LYS A 28 12.36 -1.07 13.17
N GLY A 29 11.89 -2.12 12.50
CA GLY A 29 12.57 -2.84 11.41
C GLY A 29 13.46 -4.00 11.88
N TYR A 30 13.49 -4.33 13.18
CA TYR A 30 14.42 -5.33 13.74
C TYR A 30 13.77 -6.70 14.00
N GLY A 31 12.56 -6.93 13.50
CA GLY A 31 11.77 -8.14 13.73
C GLY A 31 11.74 -9.08 12.52
N PRO A 32 11.10 -10.25 12.64
CA PRO A 32 10.75 -11.07 11.49
C PRO A 32 9.89 -10.26 10.51
N MET A 33 9.97 -10.61 9.23
CA MET A 33 9.12 -10.01 8.20
C MET A 33 7.68 -10.50 8.41
N GLU A 34 6.89 -9.69 9.13
CA GLU A 34 5.50 -9.96 9.47
C GLU A 34 4.59 -8.86 8.90
N ILE A 35 3.34 -9.22 8.62
CA ILE A 35 2.32 -8.28 8.15
C ILE A 35 1.63 -7.65 9.37
N LEU A 36 1.69 -6.33 9.45
CA LEU A 36 0.97 -5.54 10.44
C LEU A 36 -0.28 -4.91 9.81
N ALA A 37 -1.40 -5.02 10.51
CA ALA A 37 -2.57 -4.22 10.23
C ALA A 37 -2.43 -2.85 10.90
N PHE A 38 -2.83 -1.81 10.18
CA PHE A 38 -2.75 -0.44 10.63
C PHE A 38 -4.05 0.31 10.42
N GLU A 39 -4.38 1.23 11.33
CA GLU A 39 -5.57 2.06 11.22
C GLU A 39 -5.32 3.44 11.83
N TRP A 40 -5.55 4.49 11.05
CA TRP A 40 -5.82 5.82 11.59
C TRP A 40 -7.35 5.98 11.61
N PRO A 41 -7.97 6.01 12.80
CA PRO A 41 -9.42 6.10 12.93
C PRO A 41 -10.00 7.22 12.06
N ASP A 42 -11.10 6.92 11.39
CA ASP A 42 -11.84 7.81 10.49
C ASP A 42 -11.08 8.30 9.23
N LEU A 43 -9.81 7.92 9.03
CA LEU A 43 -9.01 8.34 7.89
C LEU A 43 -8.67 7.20 6.93
N PHE A 44 -7.92 6.20 7.40
CA PHE A 44 -7.49 5.09 6.55
C PHE A 44 -7.10 3.87 7.40
N LYS A 45 -7.15 2.69 6.78
CA LYS A 45 -6.62 1.45 7.34
C LYS A 45 -5.99 0.61 6.25
N GLY A 46 -5.13 -0.33 6.63
CA GLY A 46 -4.38 -1.11 5.67
C GLY A 46 -3.61 -2.25 6.29
N GLU A 47 -2.87 -2.95 5.45
CA GLU A 47 -1.89 -3.97 5.82
C GLU A 47 -0.57 -3.69 5.13
N LEU A 48 0.53 -3.80 5.87
CA LEU A 48 1.88 -3.65 5.32
C LEU A 48 2.88 -4.57 6.03
N SER A 49 3.99 -4.85 5.36
CA SER A 49 5.20 -5.38 5.98
C SER A 49 6.31 -4.33 5.97
N ILE A 50 7.30 -4.56 6.83
CA ILE A 50 8.49 -3.72 6.92
C ILE A 50 9.70 -4.65 6.74
N SER A 51 10.59 -4.30 5.83
CA SER A 51 11.88 -4.95 5.65
C SER A 51 13.02 -3.95 5.80
N LEU A 52 14.22 -4.45 6.06
CA LEU A 52 15.46 -3.68 5.99
C LEU A 52 16.25 -4.18 4.79
N ASP A 53 16.83 -3.26 4.01
CA ASP A 53 17.83 -3.63 3.01
C ASP A 53 19.21 -3.85 3.64
N GLU A 54 20.17 -4.21 2.79
CA GLU A 54 21.58 -4.41 3.14
C GLU A 54 22.26 -3.18 3.77
N ASN A 55 21.72 -1.98 3.55
CA ASN A 55 22.22 -0.73 4.10
C ASN A 55 21.49 -0.33 5.40
N GLY A 56 20.56 -1.16 5.88
CA GLY A 56 19.74 -0.88 7.06
C GLY A 56 18.66 0.18 6.81
N LEU A 57 18.33 0.49 5.55
CA LEU A 57 17.20 1.35 5.22
C LEU A 57 15.92 0.53 5.26
N LYS A 58 14.88 1.14 5.82
CA LYS A 58 13.54 0.54 5.86
C LYS A 58 12.92 0.60 4.48
N HIS A 59 12.19 -0.45 4.14
CA HIS A 59 11.27 -0.52 3.02
C HIS A 59 9.90 -0.94 3.54
N ILE A 60 8.84 -0.26 3.12
CA ILE A 60 7.48 -0.69 3.42
C ILE A 60 6.82 -1.23 2.17
N THR A 61 6.18 -2.39 2.31
CA THR A 61 5.36 -2.98 1.27
C THR A 61 3.91 -2.94 1.71
N ILE A 62 3.09 -2.17 1.01
CA ILE A 62 1.64 -2.07 1.27
C ILE A 62 0.95 -3.16 0.45
N PHE A 63 0.21 -4.02 1.14
CA PHE A 63 -0.62 -5.06 0.52
C PHE A 63 -2.06 -4.57 0.31
N TRP A 64 -2.54 -3.72 1.23
CA TRP A 64 -3.88 -3.18 1.15
C TRP A 64 -3.98 -1.81 1.84
N LEU A 65 -4.80 -0.94 1.28
CA LEU A 65 -5.13 0.38 1.82
C LEU A 65 -6.59 0.72 1.51
N GLU A 66 -7.38 0.98 2.55
CA GLU A 66 -8.74 1.48 2.46
C GLU A 66 -8.82 2.90 3.04
N ILE A 67 -9.51 3.78 2.31
CA ILE A 67 -9.80 5.14 2.77
C ILE A 67 -11.16 5.16 3.46
N LEU A 68 -11.15 5.57 4.72
CA LEU A 68 -12.31 5.65 5.58
C LEU A 68 -13.00 7.02 5.45
N GLY A 69 -14.24 7.09 5.92
CA GLY A 69 -15.03 8.32 5.95
C GLY A 69 -15.56 8.80 4.59
N GLU A 70 -16.31 9.90 4.62
CA GLU A 70 -17.02 10.45 3.45
C GLU A 70 -16.09 11.26 2.53
N LYS A 71 -15.07 11.91 3.09
CA LYS A 71 -14.13 12.76 2.34
C LYS A 71 -12.91 11.97 1.88
N LYS A 72 -13.05 11.19 0.81
CA LYS A 72 -11.99 10.29 0.32
C LYS A 72 -10.93 10.98 -0.55
N ARG A 73 -11.26 12.11 -1.18
CA ARG A 73 -10.37 12.78 -2.15
C ARG A 73 -9.08 13.26 -1.48
N GLY A 74 -7.95 12.76 -1.96
CA GLY A 74 -6.62 13.15 -1.48
C GLY A 74 -6.13 12.42 -0.22
N ILE A 75 -7.01 11.70 0.48
CA ILE A 75 -6.61 10.97 1.71
C ILE A 75 -5.68 9.80 1.39
N GLY A 76 -5.89 9.08 0.28
CA GLY A 76 -4.95 8.02 -0.14
C GLY A 76 -3.54 8.57 -0.38
N ARG A 77 -3.44 9.71 -1.07
CA ARG A 77 -2.15 10.40 -1.27
C ARG A 77 -1.52 10.79 0.06
N PHE A 78 -2.32 11.37 0.97
CA PHE A 78 -1.88 11.75 2.30
C PHE A 78 -1.39 10.55 3.11
N ALA A 79 -2.14 9.43 3.11
CA ALA A 79 -1.79 8.21 3.83
C ALA A 79 -0.42 7.69 3.38
N LEU A 80 -0.20 7.55 2.07
CA LEU A 80 1.07 7.09 1.51
C LEU A 80 2.23 8.03 1.85
N ALA A 81 2.03 9.35 1.70
CA ALA A 81 3.03 10.34 2.06
C ALA A 81 3.35 10.32 3.57
N TYR A 82 2.35 10.07 4.41
CA TYR A 82 2.51 9.97 5.85
C TYR A 82 3.28 8.70 6.25
N LEU A 83 2.91 7.54 5.71
CA LEU A 83 3.61 6.28 5.91
C LEU A 83 5.08 6.39 5.49
N ARG A 84 5.34 6.94 4.30
CA ARG A 84 6.69 7.23 3.81
C ARG A 84 7.49 8.09 4.79
N LYS A 85 6.86 9.13 5.35
CA LYS A 85 7.49 10.05 6.29
C LYS A 85 7.84 9.39 7.62
N ILE A 86 6.95 8.56 8.20
CA ILE A 86 7.18 7.96 9.51
C ILE A 86 8.22 6.83 9.47
N PHE A 87 8.32 6.13 8.34
CA PHE A 87 9.33 5.09 8.15
C PHE A 87 10.63 5.59 7.50
N GLN A 88 10.64 6.81 6.96
CA GLN A 88 11.78 7.39 6.22
C GLN A 88 12.27 6.44 5.12
N SER A 89 11.31 5.91 4.38
CA SER A 89 11.44 4.65 3.65
C SER A 89 10.92 4.79 2.23
N GLN A 90 11.24 3.84 1.36
CA GLN A 90 10.53 3.67 0.11
C GLN A 90 9.19 2.94 0.34
N VAL A 91 8.20 3.28 -0.46
CA VAL A 91 6.87 2.69 -0.44
C VAL A 91 6.72 1.83 -1.67
N HIS A 92 6.67 0.53 -1.47
CA HIS A 92 6.33 -0.46 -2.48
C HIS A 92 4.88 -0.86 -2.30
N VAL A 93 4.23 -1.14 -3.42
CA VAL A 93 2.89 -1.72 -3.42
C VAL A 93 3.05 -3.08 -4.07
N GLU A 94 2.87 -4.12 -3.28
CA GLU A 94 2.78 -5.47 -3.81
C GLU A 94 1.39 -5.97 -3.61
N ASP A 95 0.96 -6.73 -4.61
CA ASP A 95 -0.11 -7.64 -4.45
C ASP A 95 -1.36 -6.97 -3.86
N ALA A 96 -1.80 -5.92 -4.55
CA ALA A 96 -3.08 -5.31 -4.26
C ALA A 96 -4.26 -6.31 -4.33
N GLY A 97 -4.06 -7.62 -4.61
CA GLY A 97 -5.10 -8.63 -4.83
C GLY A 97 -4.97 -9.98 -4.09
N TYR A 98 -3.79 -10.47 -3.70
CA TYR A 98 -3.59 -11.82 -3.11
C TYR A 98 -3.37 -11.85 -1.60
N PHE A 99 -3.84 -10.86 -0.85
CA PHE A 99 -4.52 -11.14 0.43
C PHE A 99 -5.72 -10.20 0.58
N HIS A 100 -6.88 -10.72 0.19
CA HIS A 100 -8.22 -10.17 0.44
C HIS A 100 -8.39 -8.65 0.33
N VAL A 101 -8.01 -8.08 -0.82
CA VAL A 101 -8.60 -6.80 -1.23
C VAL A 101 -9.91 -7.11 -1.92
N LYS A 102 -11.01 -6.88 -1.19
CA LYS A 102 -12.37 -7.29 -1.54
C LYS A 102 -12.94 -6.70 -2.85
N ASN A 103 -12.16 -5.95 -3.64
CA ASN A 103 -12.43 -5.51 -5.01
C ASN A 103 -11.27 -4.64 -5.51
N VAL A 104 -10.24 -5.22 -6.15
CA VAL A 104 -9.33 -4.42 -6.99
C VAL A 104 -10.11 -4.03 -8.24
N THR A 105 -10.73 -2.86 -8.21
CA THR A 105 -11.30 -2.28 -9.43
C THR A 105 -10.18 -1.68 -10.26
N ASN A 106 -10.39 -1.60 -11.58
CA ASN A 106 -9.46 -0.90 -12.47
C ASN A 106 -9.23 0.57 -12.03
N ASP A 107 -10.19 1.19 -11.34
CA ASP A 107 -10.04 2.50 -10.70
C ASP A 107 -8.95 2.52 -9.60
N SER A 108 -8.87 1.46 -8.80
CA SER A 108 -7.81 1.31 -7.79
C SER A 108 -6.44 1.18 -8.43
N LEU A 109 -6.31 0.42 -9.53
CA LEU A 109 -5.04 0.32 -10.26
C LEU A 109 -4.61 1.66 -10.87
N LEU A 110 -5.55 2.42 -11.44
CA LEU A 110 -5.26 3.77 -11.96
C LEU A 110 -4.77 4.71 -10.87
N PHE A 111 -5.31 4.61 -9.64
CA PHE A 111 -4.80 5.36 -8.49
C PHE A 111 -3.34 5.01 -8.20
N TRP A 112 -2.99 3.73 -8.11
CA TRP A 112 -1.62 3.30 -7.81
C TRP A 112 -0.61 3.73 -8.88
N ILE A 113 -0.96 3.60 -10.16
CA ILE A 113 -0.10 4.08 -11.25
C ILE A 113 0.13 5.58 -11.12
N LYS A 114 -0.89 6.37 -10.78
CA LYS A 114 -0.73 7.81 -10.56
C LYS A 114 0.20 8.11 -9.38
N MET A 115 0.13 7.34 -8.30
CA MET A 115 1.05 7.50 -7.15
C MET A 115 2.50 7.18 -7.54
N PHE A 116 2.72 6.23 -8.44
CA PHE A 116 4.05 5.92 -8.98
C PHE A 116 4.59 7.08 -9.83
N GLU A 117 3.78 7.62 -10.76
CA GLU A 117 4.18 8.76 -11.60
C GLU A 117 4.52 10.02 -10.79
N GLU A 118 3.88 10.19 -9.65
CA GLU A 118 4.12 11.29 -8.74
C GLU A 118 5.28 11.03 -7.76
N GLY A 119 5.94 9.87 -7.89
CA GLY A 119 7.09 9.46 -7.08
C GLY A 119 6.74 9.16 -5.62
N ILE A 120 5.44 8.96 -5.30
CA ILE A 120 4.99 8.66 -3.94
C ILE A 120 5.31 7.22 -3.57
N ILE A 121 5.03 6.30 -4.50
CA ILE A 121 5.45 4.89 -4.42
C ILE A 121 6.60 4.64 -5.40
N GLN A 122 7.43 3.64 -5.11
CA GLN A 122 8.63 3.28 -5.87
C GLN A 122 8.43 2.05 -6.76
N SER A 123 7.42 1.23 -6.47
CA SER A 123 7.00 0.13 -7.35
C SER A 123 5.55 -0.23 -7.13
N LEU A 124 4.96 -0.84 -8.15
CA LEU A 124 3.64 -1.46 -8.13
C LEU A 124 3.75 -2.84 -8.77
N VAL A 125 3.40 -3.88 -8.02
CA VAL A 125 3.29 -5.25 -8.53
C VAL A 125 1.87 -5.75 -8.28
N SER A 126 1.24 -6.24 -9.33
CA SER A 126 -0.07 -6.91 -9.35
C SER A 126 -0.06 -7.95 -10.46
N ASP A 127 -1.07 -8.81 -10.51
CA ASP A 127 -1.19 -9.86 -11.55
C ASP A 127 -1.03 -9.29 -12.97
N ASP A 128 -1.66 -8.15 -13.22
CA ASP A 128 -1.74 -7.56 -14.55
C ASP A 128 -0.64 -6.53 -14.82
N ILE A 129 0.02 -6.00 -13.77
CA ILE A 129 0.89 -4.83 -13.88
C ILE A 129 2.10 -4.98 -12.96
N LYS A 130 3.29 -4.84 -13.57
CA LYS A 130 4.57 -4.74 -12.86
C LYS A 130 5.28 -3.47 -13.30
N ILE A 131 5.37 -2.49 -12.40
CA ILE A 131 5.99 -1.20 -12.61
C ILE A 131 7.06 -0.98 -11.53
N ASN A 132 8.25 -0.55 -11.94
CA ASN A 132 9.34 -0.13 -11.06
C ASN A 132 10.21 0.93 -11.76
N GLU A 133 11.32 1.31 -11.15
CA GLU A 133 12.29 2.28 -11.67
C GLU A 133 12.88 1.95 -13.05
N CYS A 134 12.84 0.69 -13.47
CA CYS A 134 13.30 0.25 -14.80
C CYS A 134 12.18 0.28 -15.84
N SER A 135 10.92 0.49 -15.44
CA SER A 135 9.79 0.51 -16.35
C SER A 135 9.84 1.71 -17.27
N THR A 136 9.58 1.48 -18.55
CA THR A 136 9.61 2.54 -19.56
C THR A 136 8.31 3.35 -19.54
N TYR A 137 8.40 4.60 -19.99
CA TYR A 137 7.22 5.45 -20.19
C TYR A 137 6.17 4.80 -21.11
N GLN A 138 6.62 3.99 -22.07
CA GLN A 138 5.74 3.34 -23.03
C GLN A 138 4.95 2.19 -22.37
N GLU A 139 5.58 1.37 -21.55
CA GLU A 139 4.92 0.33 -20.74
C GLU A 139 3.85 0.93 -19.81
N LEU A 140 4.18 2.03 -19.14
CA LEU A 140 3.23 2.77 -18.30
C LEU A 140 2.00 3.25 -19.09
N LYS A 141 2.24 3.82 -20.28
CA LYS A 141 1.18 4.36 -21.14
C LYS A 141 0.28 3.25 -21.69
N GLU A 142 0.85 2.10 -22.03
CA GLU A 142 0.11 0.94 -22.53
C GLU A 142 -0.73 0.30 -21.42
N ALA A 143 -0.15 0.09 -20.23
CA ALA A 143 -0.88 -0.41 -19.06
C ALA A 143 -2.10 0.46 -18.72
N LYS A 144 -1.92 1.80 -18.71
CA LYS A 144 -3.04 2.75 -18.50
C LYS A 144 -4.11 2.66 -19.57
N LYS A 145 -3.73 2.59 -20.85
CA LYS A 145 -4.68 2.51 -21.96
C LYS A 145 -5.54 1.26 -21.85
N ARG A 146 -4.92 0.12 -21.52
CA ARG A 146 -5.63 -1.15 -21.31
C ARG A 146 -6.68 -1.02 -20.20
N LEU A 147 -6.28 -0.56 -19.01
CA LEU A 147 -7.20 -0.37 -17.88
C LEU A 147 -8.38 0.56 -18.20
N ILE A 148 -8.11 1.68 -18.87
CA ILE A 148 -9.16 2.63 -19.27
C ILE A 148 -10.12 2.00 -20.29
N SER A 149 -9.61 1.17 -21.20
CA SER A 149 -10.46 0.49 -22.19
C SER A 149 -11.37 -0.55 -21.55
N GLU A 150 -10.87 -1.28 -20.56
CA GLU A 150 -11.64 -2.27 -19.80
C GLU A 150 -12.74 -1.61 -18.96
N LEU A 151 -12.43 -0.48 -18.28
CA LEU A 151 -13.43 0.30 -17.54
C LEU A 151 -14.60 0.72 -18.44
N LYS A 152 -14.30 1.27 -19.62
CA LYS A 152 -15.32 1.70 -20.59
C LYS A 152 -16.16 0.55 -21.15
N ASN A 153 -15.62 -0.66 -21.20
CA ASN A 153 -16.34 -1.83 -21.68
C ASN A 153 -17.26 -2.38 -20.58
N ASN A 154 -16.83 -2.34 -19.31
CA ASN A 154 -17.64 -2.77 -18.18
C ASN A 154 -18.83 -1.82 -17.95
N GLU A 155 -18.65 -0.50 -18.07
CA GLU A 155 -19.74 0.49 -17.98
C GLU A 155 -20.82 0.35 -19.07
N LYS A 156 -20.53 -0.33 -20.17
CA LYS A 156 -21.50 -0.56 -21.26
C LYS A 156 -22.31 -1.85 -21.09
N ASN A 157 -21.89 -2.73 -20.20
CA ASN A 157 -22.48 -4.04 -19.96
C ASN A 157 -23.31 -4.07 -18.65
N GLU A 158 -23.35 -2.96 -17.90
CA GLU A 158 -24.26 -2.70 -16.78
C GLU A 158 -25.45 -1.84 -17.22
#